data_AF-A0A920B8R2-F1
#
_entry.id   AF-A0A920B8R2-F1
#
_cell.length_a   1.000
_cell.length_b   1.000
_cell.length_c   1.000
_cell.angle_alpha   90.00
_cell.angle_beta   90.00
_cell.angle_gamma   90.00
#
_symmetry.space_group_name_H-M   'P 1'
#
loop_
_entity.id
_entity.type
_entity.pdbx_description
1 polymer ?
#
loop_
_entity_poly.entity_id
_entity_poly.type
_entity_poly.pdbx_seq_one_letter_code
_entity_poly.pdbx_strand_id
1 'polypeptide(L)' 'MQYVSNNVSTMCFGMAASMGAVILASGFEGKRFSLPNSTIMLHSVGTQLVDNIMI' A
#
# COMPACT_ATOMS: atom_id res chain seq x y z
N MET A 1 -3.52 6.20 -7.58
CA MET A 1 -3.24 7.49 -8.25
C MET A 1 -3.97 7.67 -9.60
N GLN A 2 -5.11 7.01 -9.80
CA GLN A 2 -5.68 6.78 -11.15
C GLN A 2 -6.60 7.87 -11.71
N TYR A 3 -7.01 8.82 -10.86
CA TYR A 3 -7.93 9.88 -11.28
C TYR A 3 -7.20 11.03 -12.00
N VAL A 4 -5.96 11.29 -11.61
CA VAL A 4 -5.14 12.37 -12.19
C VAL A 4 -4.56 11.89 -13.51
N SER A 5 -4.58 12.74 -14.54
CA SER A 5 -4.09 12.40 -15.90
C SER A 5 -2.58 12.19 -15.98
N ASN A 6 -1.82 12.74 -15.03
CA ASN A 6 -0.37 12.65 -15.00
C ASN A 6 0.13 11.32 -14.42
N ASN A 7 1.26 10.82 -14.96
CA ASN A 7 1.95 9.64 -14.43
C ASN A 7 2.61 9.94 -13.08
N VAL A 8 1.99 9.47 -12.00
CA VAL A 8 2.49 9.66 -10.64
C VAL A 8 3.65 8.72 -10.30
N SER A 9 4.70 9.27 -9.70
CA SER A 9 5.75 8.50 -9.03
C SER A 9 5.49 8.36 -7.52
N THR A 10 5.78 7.19 -6.98
CA THR A 10 5.65 6.88 -5.55
C THR A 10 7.03 6.47 -5.00
N MET A 11 7.36 6.90 -3.79
CA MET A 11 8.64 6.61 -3.15
C MET A 11 8.45 6.26 -1.68
N CYS A 12 9.02 5.13 -1.23
CA CYS A 12 8.98 4.72 0.17
C CYS A 12 10.28 5.11 0.91
N PHE A 13 10.11 5.86 1.99
CA PHE A 13 11.15 6.18 2.96
C PHE A 13 10.86 5.45 4.28
N GLY A 14 11.71 4.49 4.66
CA GLY A 14 11.61 3.77 5.93
C GLY A 14 10.58 2.64 5.91
N MET A 15 9.27 2.94 5.90
CA MET A 15 8.24 1.91 5.92
C MET A 15 6.95 2.30 5.19
N ALA A 16 6.41 1.38 4.40
CA ALA A 16 5.06 1.45 3.85
C ALA A 16 4.27 0.22 4.29
N ALA A 17 3.40 0.37 5.28
CA ALA A 17 2.58 -0.71 5.85
C ALA A 17 1.09 -0.50 5.59
N SER A 18 0.33 -1.59 5.48
CA SER A 18 -1.13 -1.57 5.32
C SER A 18 -1.56 -0.75 4.09
N MET A 19 -2.47 0.22 4.25
CA MET A 19 -2.88 1.14 3.19
C MET A 19 -1.72 1.92 2.57
N GLY A 20 -0.62 2.14 3.32
CA GLY A 20 0.60 2.75 2.79
C GLY A 20 1.26 1.91 1.70
N ALA A 21 1.27 0.57 1.84
CA ALA A 21 1.78 -0.34 0.80
C ALA A 21 0.88 -0.32 -0.45
N VAL A 22 -0.44 -0.24 -0.26
CA VAL A 22 -1.41 -0.14 -1.36
C VAL A 22 -1.23 1.17 -2.14
N ILE A 23 -1.06 2.30 -1.44
CA ILE A 23 -0.81 3.60 -2.08
C ILE A 23 0.52 3.60 -2.82
N LEU A 24 1.58 3.06 -2.22
CA LEU A 24 2.90 2.92 -2.85
C LEU A 24 2.81 2.12 -4.17
N ALA A 25 2.07 1.01 -4.17
CA ALA A 25 1.85 0.18 -5.34
C ALA A 25 1.00 0.86 -6.42
N SER A 26 0.16 1.84 -6.05
CA SER A 26 -0.76 2.56 -6.95
C SER A 26 -0.09 3.59 -7.87
N GLY A 27 1.23 3.80 -7.74
CA GLY A 27 2.03 4.63 -8.65
C GLY A 27 2.18 4.02 -10.05
N PHE A 28 2.60 4.84 -11.01
CA PHE A 28 2.83 4.40 -12.39
C PHE A 28 3.93 3.33 -12.46
N GLU A 29 3.77 2.34 -13.33
CA GLU A 29 4.75 1.27 -13.51
C GLU A 29 6.13 1.83 -13.89
N GLY A 30 7.19 1.30 -13.29
CA GLY A 30 8.55 1.84 -13.45
C GLY A 30 8.82 3.17 -12.73
N LYS A 31 7.82 3.76 -12.04
CA LYS A 31 7.98 4.96 -11.20
C LYS A 31 7.67 4.72 -9.72
N ARG A 32 7.70 3.47 -9.29
CA ARG A 32 7.51 3.04 -7.89
C ARG A 32 8.88 2.71 -7.30
N PHE A 33 9.34 3.53 -6.37
CA PHE A 33 10.68 3.44 -5.81
C PHE A 33 10.66 3.16 -4.31
N SER A 34 11.73 2.55 -3.82
CA SER A 34 11.93 2.28 -2.40
C SER A 34 13.40 2.40 -2.10
N LEU A 35 13.75 2.97 -0.94
CA LEU A 35 15.14 2.93 -0.49
C LEU A 35 15.55 1.49 -0.13
N PRO A 36 16.86 1.16 -0.16
CA PRO A 36 17.35 -0.19 0.11
C PRO A 36 16.98 -0.73 1.50
N ASN A 37 16.84 0.16 2.48
CA ASN A 37 16.50 -0.20 3.87
C ASN A 37 15.02 0.02 4.20
N SER A 38 14.18 0.29 3.19
CA SER A 38 12.75 0.48 3.40
C SER A 38 12.02 -0.86 3.46
N THR A 39 11.02 -0.97 4.34
CA THR A 39 10.18 -2.16 4.49
C THR A 39 8.79 -1.93 3.93
N ILE A 40 8.31 -2.82 3.07
CA ILE A 40 6.94 -2.80 2.55
C ILE A 40 6.17 -3.98 3.15
N MET A 41 5.08 -3.72 3.86
CA MET A 41 4.33 -4.73 4.59
C MET A 41 2.84 -4.67 4.22
N LEU A 42 2.33 -5.78 3.68
CA LEU A 42 0.89 -6.02 3.55
C LEU A 42 0.42 -6.89 4.71
N HIS A 43 -0.72 -6.53 5.29
CA HIS A 43 -1.43 -7.37 6.25
C HIS A 43 -2.91 -7.35 5.93
N SER A 44 -3.63 -8.41 6.30
CA SER A 44 -5.08 -8.49 6.14
C SER A 44 -5.74 -7.33 6.87
N VAL A 45 -6.74 -6.70 6.25
CA VAL A 45 -7.50 -5.66 6.94
C VAL A 45 -8.12 -6.25 8.20
N GLY A 46 -7.93 -5.56 9.32
CA GLY A 46 -8.56 -5.94 10.59
C GLY A 46 -10.04 -5.59 10.54
N THR A 47 -10.81 -6.27 9.70
CA THR A 47 -12.26 -6.33 9.90
C THR A 47 -12.46 -7.21 11.13
N GLN A 48 -12.72 -6.60 12.29
CA GLN A 48 -13.47 -7.28 13.33
C GLN A 48 -14.83 -7.61 12.72
N LEU A 49 -14.91 -8.77 12.06
CA LEU A 49 -16.18 -9.47 11.98
C LEU A 49 -16.50 -9.74 13.45
N VAL A 50 -17.52 -9.09 13.97
CA VAL A 50 -18.10 -9.51 15.24
C VAL A 50 -18.28 -11.01 15.15
N ASP A 51 -17.55 -11.73 16.00
CA ASP A 51 -17.60 -13.18 16.15
C ASP A 51 -18.97 -13.60 16.67
N ASN A 52 -20.01 -13.44 15.85
CA ASN A 52 -21.39 -13.75 16.21
C ASN A 52 -22.23 -14.27 15.04
N ILE A 53 -21.58 -14.84 14.02
CA ILE A 53 -22.22 -15.85 13.16
C ILE A 53 -21.38 -17.12 13.26
N MET A 54 -21.94 -18.03 14.07
CA MET A 54 -21.59 -19.44 14.16
C MET A 54 -21.67 -20.12 12.78
N ILE A 55 -20.81 -21.14 12.62
CA ILE A 55 -20.74 -22.17 11.55
C ILE A 55 -19.89 -21.77 10.34
#